data_AF-A0A0J1KH33-F1
#
_entry.id   AF-A0A0J1KH33-F1
#
_cell.length_a   1.000
_cell.length_b   1.000
_cell.length_c   1.000
_cell.angle_alpha   90.00
_cell.angle_beta   90.00
_cell.angle_gamma   90.00
#
_symmetry.space_group_name_H-M   'P 1'
#
loop_
_entity.id
_entity.type
_entity.pdbx_description
1 polymer ?
#
loop_
_entity_poly.entity_id
_entity_poly.type
_entity_poly.pdbx_seq_one_letter_code
_entity_poly.pdbx_strand_id
1 'polypeptide(L)' 'MACVGCELKEQVSQLDVDTLVQEQLSFEVDLAREEIRELRLSICAKCEHLNQHTCGKCGCFVRFRASLDKKSCPDKKW' A
#
# COMPACT_ATOMS: atom_id res chain seq x y z
N MET A 1 4.64 -33.40 5.30
CA MET A 1 5.79 -32.50 5.15
C MET A 1 5.25 -31.13 4.77
N ALA A 2 5.52 -30.11 5.59
CA ALA A 2 5.13 -28.75 5.26
C ALA A 2 5.90 -28.27 4.03
N CYS A 3 5.26 -27.48 3.17
CA CYS A 3 5.91 -26.93 1.98
C CYS A 3 7.00 -25.95 2.43
N VAL A 4 8.23 -26.11 1.93
CA VAL A 4 9.33 -25.16 2.16
C VAL A 4 8.92 -23.72 1.80
N GLY A 5 8.04 -23.57 0.80
CA GLY A 5 7.45 -22.28 0.43
C GLY A 5 6.45 -21.71 1.43
N CYS A 6 5.76 -22.53 2.23
CA CYS A 6 4.93 -22.05 3.33
C CYS A 6 5.78 -21.64 4.55
N GLU A 7 6.89 -22.33 4.79
CA GLU A 7 7.83 -22.05 5.88
C GLU A 7 8.61 -20.73 5.65
N LEU A 8 8.98 -20.43 4.40
CA LEU A 8 9.53 -19.12 4.02
C LEU A 8 8.49 -17.99 4.14
N LYS A 9 7.21 -18.30 3.91
CA LYS A 9 6.09 -17.34 3.99
C LYS A 9 5.89 -16.83 5.42
N GLU A 10 6.14 -17.66 6.43
CA GLU A 10 6.10 -17.26 7.84
C GLU A 10 7.25 -16.31 8.21
N GLN A 11 8.42 -16.43 7.59
CA GLN A 11 9.53 -15.49 7.84
C GLN A 11 9.27 -14.12 7.20
N VAL A 12 8.65 -14.10 6.01
CA VAL A 12 8.21 -12.86 5.34
C VAL A 12 7.07 -12.18 6.11
N SER A 13 6.31 -12.92 6.93
CA SER A 13 5.23 -12.37 7.75
C SER A 13 5.69 -11.41 8.85
N GLN A 14 6.99 -11.31 9.12
CA GLN A 14 7.57 -10.38 10.09
C GLN A 14 8.25 -9.15 9.46
N LEU A 15 8.23 -9.00 8.13
CA LEU A 15 8.63 -7.75 7.52
C LEU A 15 7.48 -6.76 7.63
N ASP A 16 7.73 -5.65 8.33
CA ASP A 16 6.78 -4.56 8.47
C ASP A 16 6.45 -3.99 7.08
N VAL A 17 5.20 -4.15 6.64
CA VAL A 17 4.70 -3.64 5.35
C VAL A 17 4.99 -2.16 5.21
N ASP A 18 4.99 -1.41 6.31
CA ASP A 18 5.31 0.01 6.29
C ASP A 18 6.77 0.27 5.94
N THR A 19 7.70 -0.58 6.37
CA THR A 19 9.12 -0.46 6.01
C THR A 19 9.31 -0.68 4.51
N LEU A 20 8.69 -1.72 3.94
CA LEU A 20 8.75 -2.01 2.50
C LEU A 20 8.17 -0.87 1.67
N VAL A 21 7.05 -0.29 2.12
CA VAL A 21 6.45 0.88 1.45
C VAL A 21 7.39 2.09 1.53
N GLN A 22 8.03 2.34 2.67
CA GLN A 22 8.99 3.45 2.79
C GLN A 22 10.21 3.26 1.91
N GLU A 23 10.79 2.06 1.87
CA GLU A 23 11.90 1.74 0.97
C GLU A 23 11.50 2.00 -0.49
N GLN A 24 10.32 1.57 -0.91
CA GLN A 24 9.88 1.79 -2.28
C GLN A 24 9.63 3.28 -2.58
N LEU A 25 9.05 4.04 -1.64
CA LEU A 25 8.85 5.49 -1.79
C LEU A 25 10.16 6.27 -1.86
N SER A 26 11.26 5.75 -1.30
CA SER A 26 12.57 6.41 -1.38
C SER A 26 13.13 6.50 -2.80
N PHE A 27 12.62 5.68 -3.74
CA PHE A 27 12.98 5.72 -5.15
C PHE A 27 12.08 6.64 -5.99
N GLU A 28 11.02 7.21 -5.40
CA GLU A 28 10.05 8.03 -6.10
C GLU A 28 10.39 9.52 -5.95
N VAL A 29 10.31 10.26 -7.06
CA VAL A 29 10.66 11.70 -7.09
C VAL A 29 9.45 12.61 -6.91
N ASP A 30 8.26 12.14 -7.29
CA ASP A 30 7.02 12.92 -7.30
C ASP A 30 6.04 12.37 -6.26
N LEU A 31 6.24 12.81 -5.01
CA LEU A 31 5.36 12.47 -3.91
C LEU A 31 4.29 13.56 -3.71
N ALA A 32 3.07 13.11 -3.41
CA ALA A 32 2.01 13.99 -2.97
C ALA A 32 2.38 14.63 -1.64
N ARG A 33 1.87 15.83 -1.39
CA ARG A 33 1.97 16.46 -0.07
C ARG A 33 1.35 15.57 1.01
N GLU A 34 1.90 15.63 2.21
CA GLU A 34 1.49 14.78 3.33
C GLU A 34 -0.02 14.92 3.62
N GLU A 35 -0.57 16.13 3.55
CA GLU A 35 -2.00 16.34 3.80
C GLU A 35 -2.88 15.66 2.74
N ILE A 36 -2.43 15.63 1.49
CA ILE A 36 -3.12 14.96 0.39
C ILE A 36 -3.04 13.44 0.57
N ARG A 37 -1.86 12.93 0.93
CA ARG A 37 -1.64 11.51 1.21
C ARG A 37 -2.55 11.02 2.35
N GLU A 38 -2.58 11.73 3.47
CA GLU A 38 -3.42 11.40 4.62
C GLU A 38 -4.91 11.50 4.30
N LEU A 39 -5.34 12.51 3.51
CA LEU A 39 -6.70 12.59 3.01
C LEU A 39 -7.07 11.35 2.17
N ARG A 40 -6.22 10.97 1.21
CA ARG A 40 -6.43 9.79 0.36
C ARG A 40 -6.48 8.49 1.18
N LEU A 41 -5.61 8.36 2.18
CA LEU A 41 -5.60 7.22 3.11
C LEU A 41 -6.86 7.14 3.96
N SER A 42 -7.37 8.28 4.45
CA SER A 42 -8.63 8.33 5.20
C SER A 42 -9.83 7.83 4.39
N ILE A 43 -9.81 8.05 3.06
CA ILE A 43 -10.82 7.53 2.13
C ILE A 43 -10.61 6.02 1.93
N CYS A 44 -9.38 5.56 1.75
CA CYS A 44 -9.06 4.13 1.65
C CYS A 44 -9.45 3.35 2.91
N ALA A 45 -9.28 3.92 4.11
CA ALA A 45 -9.63 3.29 5.39
C ALA A 45 -11.12 2.96 5.52
N LYS A 46 -11.99 3.63 4.74
CA LYS A 46 -13.44 3.41 4.69
C LYS A 46 -13.88 2.64 3.43
N CYS A 47 -12.94 2.24 2.57
CA CYS A 47 -13.25 1.63 1.29
C CYS A 47 -13.52 0.13 1.43
N GLU A 48 -14.62 -0.34 0.84
CA GLU A 48 -15.04 -1.74 0.80
C GLU A 48 -14.06 -2.67 0.07
N HIS A 49 -13.12 -2.10 -0.68
CA HIS A 49 -12.10 -2.85 -1.41
C HIS A 49 -10.75 -2.89 -0.68
N LEU A 50 -10.61 -2.30 0.51
CA LEU A 50 -9.37 -2.39 1.29
C LEU A 50 -9.22 -3.79 1.88
N ASN A 51 -8.08 -4.43 1.60
CA ASN A 51 -7.70 -5.70 2.21
C ASN A 51 -6.37 -5.52 2.95
N GLN A 52 -6.45 -5.34 4.27
CA GLN A 52 -5.33 -4.97 5.14
C GLN A 52 -4.62 -3.71 4.61
N HIS A 53 -3.45 -3.85 4.00
CA HIS A 53 -2.66 -2.74 3.46
C HIS A 53 -2.83 -2.56 1.95
N THR A 54 -3.56 -3.44 1.26
CA THR A 54 -3.64 -3.50 -0.21
C THR A 54 -5.03 -3.16 -0.75
N CYS A 55 -5.08 -2.56 -1.93
CA CYS A 55 -6.33 -2.27 -2.62
C CYS A 55 -6.77 -3.49 -3.45
N GLY A 56 -7.98 -4.01 -3.20
CA GLY A 56 -8.56 -5.12 -3.94
C GLY A 56 -8.90 -4.84 -5.42
N LYS A 57 -8.80 -3.58 -5.88
CA LYS A 57 -9.02 -3.20 -7.29
C LYS A 57 -7.75 -3.12 -8.12
N CYS A 58 -6.67 -2.60 -7.54
CA CYS A 58 -5.41 -2.40 -8.27
C CYS A 58 -4.24 -3.21 -7.74
N GLY A 59 -4.39 -3.91 -6.61
CA GLY A 59 -3.36 -4.73 -5.98
C GLY A 59 -2.24 -3.95 -5.28
N CYS A 60 -2.17 -2.62 -5.40
CA CYS A 60 -1.13 -1.83 -4.75
C CYS A 60 -1.35 -1.71 -3.23
N PHE A 61 -0.27 -1.54 -2.48
CA PHE A 61 -0.35 -0.98 -1.13
C PHE A 61 -0.99 0.41 -1.17
N VAL A 62 -2.05 0.62 -0.38
CA VAL A 62 -2.79 1.90 -0.41
C VAL A 62 -1.93 3.07 0.04
N ARG A 63 -1.05 2.84 1.02
CA ARG A 63 -0.07 3.82 1.50
C ARG A 63 0.92 4.22 0.42
N PHE A 64 1.45 3.26 -0.35
CA PHE A 64 2.31 3.55 -1.49
C PHE A 64 1.57 4.38 -2.54
N ARG A 65 0.42 3.89 -3.03
CA ARG A 65 -0.33 4.55 -4.11
C ARG A 65 -0.82 5.96 -3.73
N ALA A 66 -1.31 6.14 -2.51
CA ALA A 66 -1.78 7.43 -2.01
C ALA A 66 -0.67 8.48 -1.90
N SER A 67 0.58 8.04 -1.70
CA SER A 67 1.76 8.90 -1.59
C SER A 67 2.27 9.40 -2.95
N LEU A 68 1.85 8.81 -4.07
CA LEU A 68 2.30 9.22 -5.40
C LEU A 68 1.46 10.39 -5.93
N ASP A 69 2.09 11.47 -6.37
CA ASP A 69 1.38 12.68 -6.82
C ASP A 69 0.53 12.40 -8.08
N LYS A 70 1.14 11.72 -9.05
CA LYS A 70 0.56 11.42 -10.37
C LYS A 70 -0.36 10.19 -10.40
N LYS A 71 -0.83 9.70 -9.25
CA LYS A 71 -1.77 8.57 -9.17
C LYS A 71 -3.13 9.01 -8.65
N SER A 72 -4.15 8.26 -9.06
CA SER A 72 -5.54 8.42 -8.65
C SER A 72 -6.13 7.10 -8.18
N CYS A 73 -7.24 7.14 -7.45
CA CYS A 73 -7.99 5.94 -7.09
C CYS A 73 -8.51 5.23 -8.37
N PRO A 74 -8.37 3.90 -8.51
CA PRO A 74 -8.97 3.17 -9.64
C PRO A 74 -10.50 3.32 -9.71
N ASP A 75 -11.16 3.50 -8.55
CA ASP A 75 -12.61 3.76 -8.47
C ASP A 75 -12.94 5.27 -8.39
N LYS A 76 -11.96 6.16 -8.61
CA LYS A 76 -12.12 7.62 -8.59
C LYS A 76 -12.69 8.20 -7.29
N LYS A 77 -12.46 7.54 -6.15
CA LYS A 77 -12.86 8.05 -4.81
C LYS A 77 -11.96 9.19 -4.32
N TRP A 78 -10.78 9.36 -4.92
CA TRP A 78 -9.81 10.43 -4.71
C TRP A 78 -8.88 10.56 -5.91
#